data_AF-A0A946SMX7-F1
#
_entry.id   AF-A0A946SMX7-F1
#
_cell.length_a   1.000
_cell.length_b   1.000
_cell.length_c   1.000
_cell.angle_alpha   90.00
_cell.angle_beta   90.00
_cell.angle_gamma   90.00
#
_symmetry.space_group_name_H-M   'P 1'
#
loop_
_entity.id
_entity.type
_entity.pdbx_description
1 polymer ?
#
loop_
_entity_poly.entity_id
_entity_poly.type
_entity_poly.pdbx_seq_one_letter_code
_entity_poly.pdbx_strand_id
1 'polypeptide(L)'
;MRTGLASLGAACLAFTIAGVAAAGDAIDAVAVYDAVAPSVGLVVTFDDERYPVESGAGFFVGAADVFVTQLHLFAGATSASVKTADGSYVDVVGVLGHDAATDLVALRTEESGVEPAALAAARARVGATVVLGGSVDGMATAFGLGTVTDTLSDAHGNRFYSLDAPMDVWNAGAPVLDADGAVVGVAAHTQTGPVAITAQAVNALVNDDAEGGTLSDAVAAADSAGLLGELVNPARDLPSLDVDDGATPGEKAALLVALALFVVGGYELATSISP
;
A
#
# COMPACT_ATOMS: atom_id res chain seq x y z
N MET A 1 -66.88 34.24 -42.68
CA MET A 1 -66.52 32.82 -42.65
C MET A 1 -65.16 32.65 -43.32
N ARG A 2 -64.27 31.92 -42.64
CA ARG A 2 -63.00 31.35 -43.10
C ARG A 2 -61.79 32.28 -43.27
N THR A 3 -61.08 32.37 -42.15
CA THR A 3 -59.66 32.62 -41.96
C THR A 3 -58.78 31.71 -42.84
N GLY A 4 -57.77 32.28 -43.51
CA GLY A 4 -56.66 31.56 -44.14
C GLY A 4 -55.44 31.61 -43.24
N LEU A 5 -55.01 30.45 -42.76
CA LEU A 5 -53.91 30.25 -41.82
C LEU A 5 -52.58 30.43 -42.55
N ALA A 6 -51.76 31.39 -42.11
CA ALA A 6 -50.38 31.55 -42.58
C ALA A 6 -49.50 30.44 -42.00
N SER A 7 -48.86 29.64 -42.85
CA SER A 7 -47.86 28.67 -42.43
C SER A 7 -46.57 29.40 -42.06
N LEU A 8 -46.26 29.50 -40.76
CA LEU A 8 -44.92 29.85 -40.30
C LEU A 8 -43.99 28.64 -40.54
N GLY A 9 -43.01 28.81 -41.43
CA GLY A 9 -41.89 27.89 -41.56
C GLY A 9 -40.97 28.03 -40.34
N ALA A 10 -40.95 27.03 -39.47
CA ALA A 10 -39.97 26.93 -38.41
C ALA A 10 -38.62 26.50 -39.00
N ALA A 11 -37.70 27.46 -39.17
CA ALA A 11 -36.29 27.16 -39.42
C ALA A 11 -35.67 26.69 -38.10
N CYS A 12 -35.61 25.37 -37.89
CA CYS A 12 -34.79 24.78 -36.83
C CYS A 12 -33.32 25.05 -37.14
N LEU A 13 -32.74 26.04 -36.47
CA LEU A 13 -31.31 26.26 -36.45
C LEU A 13 -30.67 25.13 -35.65
N ALA A 14 -30.16 24.10 -36.33
CA ALA A 14 -29.39 23.04 -35.70
C ALA A 14 -28.05 23.63 -35.24
N PHE A 15 -27.95 23.96 -33.96
CA PHE A 15 -26.68 24.33 -33.33
C PHE A 15 -25.91 23.02 -33.09
N THR A 16 -25.02 22.65 -34.02
CA THR A 16 -24.04 21.60 -33.78
C THR A 16 -23.05 22.11 -32.75
N ILE A 17 -23.26 21.75 -31.48
CA ILE A 17 -22.21 21.83 -30.48
C ILE A 17 -21.19 20.77 -30.88
N ALA A 18 -20.10 21.20 -31.50
CA ALA A 18 -18.91 20.37 -31.62
C ALA A 18 -18.41 20.11 -30.20
N GLY A 19 -18.81 18.96 -29.63
CA GLY A 19 -18.23 18.48 -28.39
C GLY A 19 -16.75 18.26 -28.63
N VAL A 20 -15.91 19.15 -28.11
CA VAL A 20 -14.54 18.79 -27.80
C VAL A 20 -14.67 17.83 -26.63
N ALA A 21 -14.77 16.54 -26.94
CA ALA A 21 -14.40 15.52 -25.99
C ALA A 21 -12.91 15.77 -25.73
N ALA A 22 -12.59 16.36 -24.59
CA ALA A 22 -11.25 16.24 -24.06
C ALA A 22 -11.00 14.74 -23.97
N ALA A 23 -10.11 14.22 -24.82
CA ALA A 23 -9.49 12.96 -24.56
C ALA A 23 -8.79 13.16 -23.21
N GLY A 24 -9.42 12.70 -22.13
CA GLY A 24 -8.67 12.46 -20.91
C GLY A 24 -7.65 11.42 -21.30
N ASP A 25 -6.37 11.75 -21.25
CA ASP A 25 -5.30 10.80 -21.52
C ASP A 25 -5.59 9.55 -20.68
N ALA A 26 -5.83 8.43 -21.35
CA ALA A 26 -6.06 7.17 -20.67
C ALA A 26 -4.79 6.87 -19.88
N ILE A 27 -4.94 6.59 -18.58
CA ILE A 27 -3.79 6.20 -17.76
C ILE A 27 -3.16 4.96 -18.38
N ASP A 28 -1.88 5.05 -18.73
CA ASP A 28 -1.07 3.89 -19.07
C ASP A 28 -0.69 3.18 -17.78
N ALA A 29 -1.60 2.33 -17.30
CA ALA A 29 -1.45 1.63 -16.03
C ALA A 29 -0.18 0.77 -16.01
N VAL A 30 0.22 0.19 -17.16
CA VAL A 30 1.42 -0.63 -17.26
C VAL A 30 2.67 0.23 -17.09
N ALA A 31 2.73 1.39 -17.76
CA ALA A 31 3.85 2.31 -17.58
C ALA A 31 3.96 2.83 -16.13
N VAL A 32 2.83 3.15 -15.50
CA VAL A 32 2.77 3.56 -14.09
C VAL A 32 3.28 2.43 -13.17
N TYR A 33 2.87 1.18 -13.44
CA TYR A 33 3.35 0.02 -12.71
C TYR A 33 4.85 -0.17 -12.84
N ASP A 34 5.37 -0.22 -14.07
CA ASP A 34 6.79 -0.49 -14.33
C ASP A 34 7.70 0.57 -13.68
N ALA A 35 7.22 1.81 -13.59
CA ALA A 35 7.94 2.90 -12.94
C ALA A 35 8.02 2.75 -11.41
N VAL A 36 6.95 2.25 -10.78
CA VAL A 36 6.85 2.22 -9.30
C VAL A 36 7.18 0.84 -8.71
N ALA A 37 7.00 -0.25 -9.45
CA ALA A 37 7.23 -1.61 -8.95
C ALA A 37 8.59 -1.81 -8.25
N PRO A 38 9.72 -1.25 -8.73
CA PRO A 38 11.00 -1.36 -8.03
C PRO A 38 11.01 -0.77 -6.62
N SER A 39 10.18 0.26 -6.35
CA SER A 39 10.06 0.92 -5.05
C SER A 39 9.20 0.16 -4.04
N VAL A 40 8.42 -0.83 -4.48
CA VAL A 40 7.50 -1.58 -3.61
C VAL A 40 8.24 -2.75 -2.97
N GLY A 41 7.97 -2.97 -1.68
CA GLY A 41 8.58 -4.05 -0.91
C GLY A 41 7.59 -4.71 0.04
N LEU A 42 8.04 -5.81 0.64
CA LEU A 42 7.33 -6.52 1.70
C LEU A 42 8.10 -6.33 3.00
N VAL A 43 7.47 -5.71 4.00
CA VAL A 43 8.02 -5.71 5.35
C VAL A 43 7.65 -7.02 6.05
N VAL A 44 8.61 -7.58 6.77
CA VAL A 44 8.41 -8.73 7.66
C VAL A 44 8.93 -8.33 9.03
N THR A 45 8.09 -8.51 10.05
CA THR A 45 8.42 -8.22 11.45
C THR A 45 8.71 -9.50 12.20
N PHE A 46 9.55 -9.42 13.24
CA PHE A 46 10.01 -10.58 14.01
C PHE A 46 9.97 -10.32 15.51
N ASP A 47 9.67 -11.33 16.30
CA ASP A 47 9.75 -11.30 17.76
C ASP A 47 11.20 -11.45 18.26
N ASP A 48 11.39 -11.51 19.58
CA ASP A 48 12.69 -11.63 20.23
C ASP A 48 13.41 -12.96 19.93
N GLU A 49 12.65 -14.00 19.60
CA GLU A 49 13.15 -15.32 19.18
C GLU A 49 13.46 -15.36 17.66
N ARG A 50 13.28 -14.24 16.95
CA ARG A 50 13.40 -14.09 15.49
C ARG A 50 12.39 -14.95 14.73
N TYR A 51 11.25 -15.26 15.34
CA TYR A 51 10.13 -15.81 14.60
C TYR A 51 9.37 -14.68 13.91
N PRO A 52 8.99 -14.87 12.64
CA PRO A 52 8.15 -13.91 11.94
C PRO A 52 6.80 -13.73 12.67
N VAL A 53 6.40 -12.48 12.88
CA VAL A 53 5.16 -12.08 13.57
C VAL A 53 4.11 -11.68 12.56
N GLU A 54 4.44 -10.70 11.72
CA GLU A 54 3.53 -10.17 10.71
C GLU A 54 4.29 -9.78 9.43
N SER A 55 3.53 -9.57 8.35
CA SER A 55 4.08 -9.10 7.09
C SER A 55 3.05 -8.29 6.32
N GLY A 56 3.50 -7.26 5.62
CA GLY A 56 2.61 -6.39 4.85
C GLY A 56 3.34 -5.66 3.73
N ALA A 57 2.57 -5.06 2.82
CA ALA A 57 3.13 -4.27 1.74
C ALA A 57 3.61 -2.90 2.24
N GLY A 58 4.52 -2.32 1.49
CA GLY A 58 4.98 -0.95 1.69
C GLY A 58 5.83 -0.51 0.51
N PHE A 59 6.38 0.69 0.60
CA PHE A 59 7.20 1.22 -0.48
C PHE A 59 8.24 2.21 0.02
N PHE A 60 9.34 2.29 -0.71
CA PHE A 60 10.38 3.30 -0.53
C PHE A 60 9.91 4.64 -1.08
N VAL A 61 10.15 5.74 -0.35
CA VAL A 61 9.62 7.06 -0.71
C VAL A 61 10.57 8.20 -0.35
N GLY A 62 10.72 9.16 -1.27
CA GLY A 62 11.61 10.29 -1.07
C GLY A 62 13.08 9.89 -1.18
N ALA A 63 13.65 9.33 -0.11
CA ALA A 63 15.02 8.78 -0.10
C ALA A 63 14.99 7.24 -0.07
N ALA A 64 16.04 6.63 -0.61
CA ALA A 64 16.14 5.17 -0.78
C ALA A 64 16.20 4.38 0.55
N ASP A 65 16.41 5.07 1.67
CA ASP A 65 16.45 4.51 3.03
C ASP A 65 15.15 4.76 3.82
N VAL A 66 14.12 5.32 3.19
CA VAL A 66 12.84 5.61 3.84
C VAL A 66 11.76 4.68 3.30
N PHE A 67 11.22 3.83 4.17
CA PHE A 67 10.17 2.88 3.82
C PHE A 67 8.88 3.19 4.58
N VAL A 68 7.75 3.22 3.88
CA VAL A 68 6.43 3.50 4.48
C VAL A 68 5.54 2.28 4.39
N THR A 69 4.87 1.98 5.49
CA THR A 69 3.95 0.83 5.63
C THR A 69 2.98 1.08 6.78
N GLN A 70 2.30 0.03 7.23
CA GLN A 70 1.33 0.08 8.32
C GLN A 70 1.98 -0.10 9.69
N LEU A 71 1.47 0.65 10.68
CA LEU A 71 2.01 0.64 12.03
C LEU A 71 1.68 -0.68 12.76
N HIS A 72 0.48 -1.22 12.53
CA HIS A 72 0.00 -2.41 13.23
C HIS A 72 0.90 -3.65 13.06
N LEU A 73 1.60 -3.75 11.92
CA LEU A 73 2.54 -4.84 11.61
C LEU A 73 3.65 -5.01 12.66
N PHE A 74 3.89 -3.97 13.45
CA PHE A 74 4.91 -3.92 14.49
C PHE A 74 4.39 -4.30 15.88
N ALA A 75 3.10 -4.61 16.05
CA ALA A 75 2.57 -5.07 17.32
C ALA A 75 3.27 -6.37 17.75
N GLY A 76 3.84 -6.38 18.97
CA GLY A 76 4.64 -7.51 19.47
C GLY A 76 5.97 -7.80 18.74
N ALA A 77 6.41 -6.94 17.80
CA ALA A 77 7.67 -7.10 17.10
C ALA A 77 8.86 -6.54 17.91
N THR A 78 10.06 -7.05 17.62
CA THR A 78 11.33 -6.53 18.16
C THR A 78 12.32 -6.13 17.07
N SER A 79 12.14 -6.63 15.85
CA SER A 79 12.92 -6.28 14.66
C SER A 79 12.09 -6.40 13.40
N ALA A 80 12.57 -5.83 12.30
CA ALA A 80 11.92 -5.93 11.00
C ALA A 80 12.95 -5.86 9.85
N SER A 81 12.63 -6.50 8.74
CA SER A 81 13.39 -6.42 7.49
C SER A 81 12.44 -6.23 6.32
N VAL A 82 12.90 -5.54 5.28
CA VAL A 82 12.16 -5.29 4.04
C VAL A 82 12.74 -6.15 2.94
N LYS A 83 11.91 -7.01 2.34
CA LYS A 83 12.21 -7.67 1.07
C LYS A 83 11.89 -6.71 -0.07
N THR A 84 12.92 -6.33 -0.82
CA THR A 84 12.79 -5.44 -1.99
C THR A 84 12.33 -6.22 -3.24
N ALA A 85 11.96 -5.50 -4.29
CA ALA A 85 11.49 -6.08 -5.54
C ALA A 85 12.53 -7.00 -6.22
N ASP A 86 13.83 -6.77 -6.01
CA ASP A 86 14.89 -7.63 -6.58
C ASP A 86 15.14 -8.92 -5.75
N GLY A 87 14.41 -9.08 -4.64
CA GLY A 87 14.51 -10.21 -3.74
C GLY A 87 15.50 -10.04 -2.59
N SER A 88 16.25 -8.93 -2.53
CA SER A 88 17.18 -8.62 -1.45
C SER A 88 16.44 -8.21 -0.17
N TYR A 89 17.05 -8.49 0.98
CA TYR A 89 16.54 -8.07 2.29
C TYR A 89 17.37 -6.91 2.82
N VAL A 90 16.68 -5.90 3.35
CA VAL A 90 17.27 -4.69 3.94
C VAL A 90 16.71 -4.51 5.34
N ASP A 91 17.58 -4.36 6.32
CA ASP A 91 17.16 -4.27 7.72
C ASP A 91 16.57 -2.89 8.05
N VAL A 92 15.54 -2.88 8.90
CA VAL A 92 14.99 -1.66 9.48
C VAL A 92 15.85 -1.25 10.67
N VAL A 93 16.44 -0.06 10.59
CA VAL A 93 17.39 0.46 11.58
C VAL A 93 16.81 1.57 12.45
N GLY A 94 15.59 2.01 12.18
CA GLY A 94 14.90 3.00 13.00
C GLY A 94 13.54 3.41 12.47
N VAL A 95 12.93 4.37 13.16
CA VAL A 95 11.63 4.94 12.81
C VAL A 95 11.81 6.44 12.61
N LEU A 96 11.30 6.99 11.51
CA LEU A 96 11.28 8.43 11.26
C LEU A 96 10.06 9.06 11.94
N GLY A 97 8.92 8.41 11.84
CA GLY A 97 7.69 8.84 12.49
C GLY A 97 6.60 7.78 12.38
N HIS A 98 5.60 7.87 13.25
CA HIS A 98 4.42 7.01 13.20
C HIS A 98 3.16 7.78 13.60
N ASP A 99 2.02 7.34 13.11
CA ASP A 99 0.71 7.85 13.50
C ASP A 99 -0.27 6.70 13.68
N ALA A 100 -0.62 6.45 14.95
CA ALA A 100 -1.55 5.39 15.33
C ALA A 100 -3.00 5.68 14.89
N ALA A 101 -3.37 6.94 14.65
CA ALA A 101 -4.72 7.27 14.19
C ALA A 101 -4.94 6.91 12.72
N THR A 102 -3.88 6.96 11.91
CA THR A 102 -3.91 6.56 10.50
C THR A 102 -3.34 5.18 10.23
N ASP A 103 -2.79 4.50 11.25
CA ASP A 103 -2.08 3.22 11.10
C ASP A 103 -0.88 3.33 10.15
N LEU A 104 -0.15 4.45 10.18
CA LEU A 104 1.04 4.64 9.34
C LEU A 104 2.33 4.65 10.16
N VAL A 105 3.39 4.11 9.56
CA VAL A 105 4.76 4.24 10.04
C VAL A 105 5.71 4.52 8.88
N ALA A 106 6.62 5.46 9.09
CA ALA A 106 7.76 5.73 8.23
C ALA A 106 9.02 5.20 8.93
N LEU A 107 9.71 4.27 8.28
CA LEU A 107 10.86 3.55 8.79
C LEU A 107 12.13 4.08 8.13
N ARG A 108 13.25 3.98 8.84
CA ARG A 108 14.59 4.10 8.26
C ARG A 108 15.18 2.71 8.08
N THR A 109 15.67 2.40 6.89
CA THR A 109 16.33 1.14 6.57
C THR A 109 17.83 1.35 6.38
N GLU A 110 18.58 0.25 6.26
CA GLU A 110 19.89 0.32 5.60
C GLU A 110 19.73 0.78 4.14
N GLU A 111 20.84 1.16 3.48
CA GLU A 111 20.78 1.56 2.07
C GLU A 111 20.30 0.38 1.22
N SER A 112 19.14 0.56 0.60
CA SER A 112 18.48 -0.48 -0.20
C SER A 112 18.95 -0.53 -1.66
N GLY A 113 19.52 0.58 -2.17
CA GLY A 113 19.81 0.75 -3.60
C GLY A 113 18.57 0.86 -4.49
N VAL A 114 17.38 0.95 -3.89
CA VAL A 114 16.09 1.04 -4.57
C VAL A 114 15.80 2.48 -4.99
N GLU A 115 15.24 2.67 -6.18
CA GLU A 115 14.70 3.96 -6.60
C GLU A 115 13.37 4.22 -5.86
N PRO A 116 13.28 5.27 -5.02
CA PRO A 116 12.08 5.52 -4.24
C PRO A 116 10.96 6.13 -5.09
N ALA A 117 9.71 5.86 -4.72
CA ALA A 117 8.56 6.51 -5.33
C ALA A 117 8.50 8.00 -4.96
N ALA A 118 7.95 8.81 -5.86
CA ALA A 118 7.70 10.23 -5.62
C ALA A 118 6.34 10.44 -4.95
N LEU A 119 6.26 11.31 -3.94
CA LEU A 119 4.98 11.77 -3.40
C LEU A 119 4.34 12.81 -4.32
N ALA A 120 3.05 12.69 -4.56
CA ALA A 120 2.28 13.69 -5.29
C ALA A 120 2.23 15.01 -4.50
N ALA A 121 2.70 16.08 -5.13
CA ALA A 121 2.67 17.42 -4.54
C ALA A 121 1.24 17.97 -4.39
N ALA A 122 0.36 17.59 -5.32
CA ALA A 122 -1.04 17.99 -5.32
C ALA A 122 -1.93 16.91 -4.71
N ARG A 123 -3.05 17.33 -4.13
CA ARG A 123 -4.10 16.40 -3.70
C ARG A 123 -4.82 15.82 -4.90
N ALA A 124 -5.11 14.53 -4.85
CA ALA A 124 -6.03 13.90 -5.78
C ALA A 124 -7.42 14.55 -5.70
N ARG A 125 -8.13 14.54 -6.82
CA ARG A 125 -9.50 15.06 -6.94
C ARG A 125 -10.48 13.90 -6.96
N VAL A 126 -11.69 14.12 -6.45
CA VAL A 126 -12.80 13.21 -6.68
C VAL A 126 -13.03 13.07 -8.19
N GLY A 127 -13.18 11.82 -8.64
CA GLY A 127 -13.24 11.43 -10.05
C GLY A 127 -11.89 11.18 -10.71
N ALA A 128 -10.77 11.40 -10.02
CA ALA A 128 -9.45 11.03 -10.57
C ALA A 128 -9.30 9.51 -10.63
N THR A 129 -8.85 9.01 -11.76
CA THR A 129 -8.41 7.62 -11.90
C THR A 129 -7.09 7.44 -11.16
N VAL A 130 -6.98 6.34 -10.44
CA VAL A 130 -5.79 5.96 -9.68
C VAL A 130 -5.41 4.53 -9.99
N VAL A 131 -4.15 4.22 -9.73
CA VAL A 131 -3.60 2.86 -9.83
C VAL A 131 -3.22 2.43 -8.42
N LEU A 132 -3.78 1.32 -7.95
CA LEU A 132 -3.30 0.64 -6.76
C LEU A 132 -2.09 -0.20 -7.17
N GLY A 133 -0.91 0.21 -6.69
CA GLY A 133 0.37 -0.32 -7.12
C GLY A 133 0.91 -1.40 -6.20
N GLY A 134 1.57 -2.40 -6.78
CA GLY A 134 2.43 -3.34 -6.06
C GLY A 134 2.33 -4.76 -6.62
N SER A 135 3.48 -5.36 -6.91
CA SER A 135 3.75 -6.80 -6.87
C SER A 135 5.14 -6.91 -6.25
N VAL A 136 5.30 -7.70 -5.20
CA VAL A 136 6.64 -8.05 -4.71
C VAL A 136 6.96 -9.40 -5.33
N ASP A 137 8.16 -9.64 -5.84
CA ASP A 137 8.49 -10.91 -6.50
C ASP A 137 8.12 -12.12 -5.63
N GLY A 138 7.22 -12.96 -6.16
CA GLY A 138 6.63 -14.13 -5.49
C GLY A 138 5.34 -13.85 -4.70
N MET A 139 4.93 -12.60 -4.52
CA MET A 139 3.70 -12.17 -3.87
C MET A 139 2.86 -11.35 -4.85
N ALA A 140 1.76 -11.92 -5.34
CA ALA A 140 0.79 -11.16 -6.13
C ALA A 140 0.11 -10.14 -5.22
N THR A 141 0.63 -8.91 -5.16
CA THR A 141 -0.18 -7.78 -4.65
C THR A 141 -1.12 -7.34 -5.78
N ALA A 142 -2.37 -7.05 -5.43
CA ALA A 142 -3.39 -6.79 -6.43
C ALA A 142 -3.10 -5.46 -7.14
N PHE A 143 -2.65 -5.55 -8.38
CA PHE A 143 -2.56 -4.41 -9.28
C PHE A 143 -3.95 -4.09 -9.84
N GLY A 144 -4.41 -2.85 -9.65
CA GLY A 144 -5.78 -2.50 -9.99
C GLY A 144 -5.96 -1.04 -10.37
N LEU A 145 -6.79 -0.81 -11.38
CA LEU A 145 -7.32 0.52 -11.66
C LEU A 145 -8.48 0.82 -10.71
N GLY A 146 -8.55 2.06 -10.27
CA GLY A 146 -9.66 2.56 -9.47
C GLY A 146 -9.94 4.03 -9.66
N THR A 147 -10.88 4.56 -8.88
CA THR A 147 -11.25 5.97 -8.90
C THR A 147 -11.37 6.52 -7.49
N VAL A 148 -10.95 7.76 -7.26
CA VAL A 148 -11.25 8.48 -6.02
C VAL A 148 -12.73 8.88 -6.02
N THR A 149 -13.52 8.32 -5.12
CA THR A 149 -14.97 8.55 -5.05
C THR A 149 -15.34 9.69 -4.09
N ASP A 150 -14.57 9.89 -3.03
CA ASP A 150 -14.79 10.95 -2.05
C ASP A 150 -13.49 11.33 -1.30
N THR A 151 -13.51 12.47 -0.61
CA THR A 151 -12.47 12.89 0.35
C THR A 151 -13.06 12.94 1.75
N LEU A 152 -12.57 12.06 2.62
CA LEU A 152 -13.04 11.89 3.98
C LEU A 152 -12.10 12.58 4.97
N SER A 153 -12.59 12.85 6.18
CA SER A 153 -11.76 13.30 7.30
C SER A 153 -12.25 12.67 8.60
N ASP A 154 -11.32 12.29 9.47
CA ASP A 154 -11.66 11.82 10.82
C ASP A 154 -11.76 13.00 11.81
N ALA A 155 -12.04 12.68 13.08
CA ALA A 155 -12.14 13.66 14.16
C ALA A 155 -10.79 14.33 14.52
N HIS A 156 -9.67 13.71 14.15
CA HIS A 156 -8.32 14.21 14.38
C HIS A 156 -7.82 15.10 13.23
N GLY A 157 -8.59 15.22 12.15
CA GLY A 157 -8.25 15.99 10.96
C GLY A 157 -7.41 15.24 9.93
N ASN A 158 -7.21 13.94 10.13
CA ASN A 158 -6.60 13.05 9.16
C ASN A 158 -7.50 12.93 7.94
N ARG A 159 -6.91 12.91 6.75
CA ARG A 159 -7.64 12.84 5.49
C ARG A 159 -7.38 11.53 4.77
N PHE A 160 -8.44 11.07 4.11
CA PHE A 160 -8.45 9.82 3.36
C PHE A 160 -9.18 10.04 2.03
N TYR A 161 -8.77 9.33 1.00
CA TYR A 161 -9.54 9.19 -0.23
C TYR A 161 -10.36 7.91 -0.15
N SER A 162 -11.66 7.98 -0.38
CA SER A 162 -12.43 6.76 -0.63
C SER A 162 -12.15 6.29 -2.06
N LEU A 163 -11.96 4.99 -2.23
CA LEU A 163 -11.59 4.40 -3.51
C LEU A 163 -12.66 3.41 -3.98
N ASP A 164 -12.95 3.45 -5.28
CA ASP A 164 -13.55 2.34 -6.02
C ASP A 164 -12.43 1.63 -6.77
N ALA A 165 -11.77 0.69 -6.10
CA ALA A 165 -10.63 -0.07 -6.59
C ALA A 165 -10.67 -1.50 -6.03
N PRO A 166 -10.19 -2.52 -6.78
CA PRO A 166 -10.09 -3.87 -6.25
C PRO A 166 -9.04 -3.90 -5.14
N MET A 167 -9.47 -4.16 -3.91
CA MET A 167 -8.60 -4.14 -2.73
C MET A 167 -8.82 -5.37 -1.86
N ASP A 168 -7.74 -6.03 -1.45
CA ASP A 168 -7.74 -7.17 -0.53
C ASP A 168 -6.82 -6.90 0.66
N VAL A 169 -6.88 -7.71 1.72
CA VAL A 169 -6.11 -7.45 2.95
C VAL A 169 -4.59 -7.39 2.75
N TRP A 170 -4.08 -7.94 1.65
CA TRP A 170 -2.65 -8.06 1.38
C TRP A 170 -2.03 -6.85 0.68
N ASN A 171 -2.86 -5.93 0.18
CA ASN A 171 -2.39 -4.72 -0.48
C ASN A 171 -2.56 -3.45 0.38
N ALA A 172 -3.01 -3.60 1.63
CA ALA A 172 -2.89 -2.53 2.60
C ALA A 172 -1.39 -2.20 2.83
N GLY A 173 -1.07 -0.92 2.97
CA GLY A 173 0.30 -0.41 2.96
C GLY A 173 0.88 -0.14 1.57
N ALA A 174 0.26 -0.62 0.49
CA ALA A 174 0.76 -0.41 -0.87
C ALA A 174 0.49 1.03 -1.39
N PRO A 175 1.29 1.55 -2.33
CA PRO A 175 1.09 2.89 -2.85
C PRO A 175 -0.14 2.98 -3.76
N VAL A 176 -0.89 4.07 -3.61
CA VAL A 176 -1.93 4.50 -4.54
C VAL A 176 -1.38 5.64 -5.39
N LEU A 177 -1.43 5.46 -6.70
CA LEU A 177 -0.69 6.26 -7.68
C LEU A 177 -1.64 7.07 -8.57
N ASP A 178 -1.22 8.27 -8.95
CA ASP A 178 -1.85 9.02 -10.04
C ASP A 178 -1.35 8.59 -11.43
N ALA A 179 -1.81 9.29 -12.46
CA ALA A 179 -1.46 9.02 -13.85
C ALA A 179 0.03 9.23 -14.17
N ASP A 180 0.74 10.00 -13.36
CA ASP A 180 2.16 10.29 -13.52
C ASP A 180 3.04 9.30 -12.72
N GLY A 181 2.41 8.36 -12.01
CA GLY A 181 3.10 7.43 -11.12
C GLY A 181 3.54 8.03 -9.78
N ALA A 182 3.02 9.22 -9.43
CA ALA A 182 3.26 9.79 -8.12
C ALA A 182 2.27 9.24 -7.09
N VAL A 183 2.75 9.00 -5.88
CA VAL A 183 1.96 8.47 -4.76
C VAL A 183 1.01 9.54 -4.26
N VAL A 184 -0.29 9.31 -4.42
CA VAL A 184 -1.36 10.14 -3.85
C VAL A 184 -1.79 9.65 -2.46
N GLY A 185 -1.49 8.41 -2.10
CA GLY A 185 -1.72 7.90 -0.76
C GLY A 185 -1.27 6.46 -0.54
N VAL A 186 -1.53 5.95 0.67
CA VAL A 186 -1.24 4.58 1.10
C VAL A 186 -2.55 3.83 1.25
N ALA A 187 -2.68 2.68 0.60
CA ALA A 187 -3.89 1.87 0.65
C ALA A 187 -4.15 1.35 2.06
N ALA A 188 -5.39 1.42 2.52
CA ALA A 188 -5.81 0.92 3.82
C ALA A 188 -7.27 0.45 3.78
N HIS A 189 -7.59 -0.63 4.49
CA HIS A 189 -8.98 -1.10 4.64
C HIS A 189 -9.68 -0.41 5.79
N THR A 190 -10.95 -0.05 5.58
CA THR A 190 -11.84 0.41 6.64
C THR A 190 -13.13 -0.40 6.63
N GLN A 191 -13.93 -0.30 7.69
CA GLN A 191 -15.26 -0.92 7.74
C GLN A 191 -16.20 -0.44 6.62
N THR A 192 -15.92 0.73 6.05
CA THR A 192 -16.70 1.33 4.96
C THR A 192 -16.16 1.01 3.57
N GLY A 193 -15.06 0.25 3.48
CA GLY A 193 -14.43 -0.15 2.23
C GLY A 193 -13.04 0.47 2.00
N PRO A 194 -12.55 0.42 0.75
CA PRO A 194 -11.22 0.85 0.41
C PRO A 194 -10.97 2.35 0.59
N VAL A 195 -9.86 2.69 1.23
CA VAL A 195 -9.39 4.07 1.30
C VAL A 195 -7.89 4.18 0.99
N ALA A 196 -7.45 5.39 0.66
CA ALA A 196 -6.05 5.77 0.69
C ALA A 196 -5.80 6.86 1.73
N ILE A 197 -4.86 6.62 2.64
CA ILE A 197 -4.36 7.63 3.56
C ILE A 197 -3.50 8.60 2.76
N THR A 198 -3.79 9.90 2.81
CA THR A 198 -3.22 10.85 1.85
C THR A 198 -1.69 10.94 1.91
N ALA A 199 -1.06 11.19 0.76
CA ALA A 199 0.38 11.44 0.66
C ALA A 199 0.87 12.60 1.55
N GLN A 200 -0.01 13.52 1.95
CA GLN A 200 0.35 14.57 2.91
C GLN A 200 0.55 14.05 4.33
N ALA A 201 -0.16 12.99 4.73
CA ALA A 201 0.10 12.31 6.00
C ALA A 201 1.48 11.63 5.96
N VAL A 202 1.79 10.95 4.86
CA VAL A 202 3.13 10.36 4.64
C VAL A 202 4.22 11.44 4.69
N ASN A 203 4.02 12.54 3.98
CA ASN A 203 4.98 13.65 3.98
C ASN A 203 5.17 14.26 5.37
N ALA A 204 4.13 14.31 6.21
CA ALA A 204 4.24 14.79 7.58
C ALA A 204 5.10 13.85 8.43
N LEU A 205 4.98 12.54 8.26
CA LEU A 205 5.79 11.54 8.97
C LEU A 205 7.26 11.55 8.53
N VAL A 206 7.50 11.64 7.22
CA VAL A 206 8.86 11.59 6.65
C VAL A 206 9.67 12.85 6.95
N ASN A 207 9.00 14.00 7.09
CA ASN A 207 9.64 15.29 7.39
C ASN A 207 9.37 15.75 8.82
N ASP A 208 9.00 14.86 9.74
CA ASP A 208 8.87 15.24 11.14
C ASP A 208 10.27 15.56 11.71
N ASP A 209 10.44 16.77 12.24
CA ASP A 209 11.71 17.25 12.81
C ASP A 209 11.94 16.72 14.24
N ALA A 210 11.01 15.94 14.79
CA ALA A 210 11.23 15.21 16.02
C ALA A 210 12.41 14.23 15.84
N GLU A 211 13.36 14.19 16.79
CA GLU A 211 14.45 13.22 16.74
C GLU A 211 13.85 11.82 16.54
N GLY A 212 14.17 11.19 15.40
CA GLY A 212 13.52 9.96 14.94
C GLY A 212 13.38 8.92 16.05
N GLY A 213 12.22 8.27 16.08
CA GLY A 213 11.88 7.27 17.09
C GLY A 213 12.64 5.96 16.97
N THR A 214 12.49 5.12 17.98
CA THR A 214 12.98 3.75 17.97
C THR A 214 11.89 2.78 17.48
N LEU A 215 12.31 1.58 17.07
CA LEU A 215 11.34 0.52 16.76
C LEU A 215 10.46 0.18 17.96
N SER A 216 11.02 0.22 19.19
CA SER A 216 10.26 0.03 20.42
C SER A 216 9.17 1.08 20.65
N ASP A 217 9.34 2.31 20.16
CA ASP A 217 8.30 3.34 20.25
C ASP A 217 7.14 3.02 19.31
N ALA A 218 7.43 2.57 18.08
CA ALA A 218 6.41 2.12 17.13
C ALA A 218 5.65 0.89 17.65
N VAL A 219 6.35 -0.10 18.23
CA VAL A 219 5.74 -1.28 18.86
C VAL A 219 4.80 -0.87 19.99
N ALA A 220 5.27 0.00 20.90
CA ALA A 220 4.46 0.47 22.01
C ALA A 220 3.22 1.24 21.54
N ALA A 221 3.33 2.02 20.45
CA ALA A 221 2.21 2.71 19.84
C ALA A 221 1.18 1.75 19.21
N ALA A 222 1.65 0.73 18.47
CA ALA A 222 0.81 -0.30 17.88
C ALA A 222 0.04 -1.09 18.95
N ASP A 223 0.75 -1.55 19.99
CA ASP A 223 0.17 -2.30 21.11
C ASP A 223 -0.87 -1.46 21.87
N SER A 224 -0.56 -0.19 22.14
CA SER A 224 -1.44 0.72 22.90
C SER A 224 -2.69 1.12 22.14
N ALA A 225 -2.60 1.17 20.81
CA ALA A 225 -3.74 1.47 19.94
C ALA A 225 -4.69 0.27 19.79
N GLY A 226 -4.30 -0.92 20.28
CA GLY A 226 -5.08 -2.15 20.16
C GLY A 226 -5.25 -2.60 18.71
N LEU A 227 -4.31 -2.19 17.84
CA LEU A 227 -4.32 -2.49 16.41
C LEU A 227 -3.79 -3.92 16.15
N LEU A 228 -4.26 -4.93 16.88
CA LEU A 228 -3.83 -6.30 16.60
C LEU A 228 -4.41 -6.73 15.24
N GLY A 229 -3.52 -7.01 14.28
CA GLY A 229 -3.88 -7.51 12.96
C GLY A 229 -4.64 -8.85 13.04
N GLU A 230 -5.56 -9.07 12.11
CA GLU A 230 -6.37 -10.29 12.01
C GLU A 230 -5.61 -11.46 11.35
N LEU A 231 -4.28 -11.38 11.24
CA LEU A 231 -3.46 -12.53 10.89
C LEU A 231 -3.27 -13.42 12.11
N VAL A 232 -4.16 -14.40 12.22
CA VAL A 232 -3.93 -15.64 12.98
C VAL A 232 -2.53 -16.14 12.63
N ASN A 233 -1.58 -16.02 13.57
CA ASN A 233 -0.22 -16.52 13.45
C ASN A 233 -0.25 -18.01 13.07
N PRO A 234 -0.05 -18.38 11.78
CA PRO A 234 -0.13 -19.78 11.39
C PRO A 234 1.12 -20.54 11.89
N ALA A 235 2.23 -19.85 12.15
CA ALA A 235 3.45 -20.47 12.69
C ALA A 235 3.29 -20.98 14.13
N ARG A 236 2.37 -20.43 14.92
CA ARG A 236 2.03 -20.92 16.27
C ARG A 236 1.19 -22.20 16.27
N ASP A 237 0.38 -22.42 15.23
CA ASP A 237 -0.52 -23.58 15.10
C ASP A 237 -0.03 -24.62 14.08
N LEU A 238 1.05 -24.33 13.36
CA LEU A 238 1.74 -25.32 12.54
C LEU A 238 2.63 -26.20 13.42
N PRO A 239 2.71 -27.53 13.16
CA PRO A 239 3.72 -28.35 13.79
C PRO A 239 5.08 -27.71 13.48
N SER A 240 5.88 -27.49 14.53
CA SER A 240 7.19 -26.85 14.49
C SER A 240 7.94 -27.21 13.21
N LEU A 241 7.88 -26.32 12.21
CA LEU A 241 8.88 -26.31 11.17
C LEU A 241 10.10 -25.80 11.90
N ASP A 242 10.96 -26.73 12.32
CA ASP A 242 12.29 -26.43 12.84
C ASP A 242 13.01 -25.64 11.75
N VAL A 243 12.89 -24.32 11.81
CA VAL A 243 13.74 -23.43 11.04
C VAL A 243 15.06 -23.48 11.74
N ASP A 244 16.07 -24.05 11.07
CA ASP A 244 17.43 -24.17 11.60
C ASP A 244 17.83 -22.88 12.32
N ASP A 245 18.32 -22.99 13.56
CA ASP A 245 18.76 -21.86 14.38
C ASP A 245 19.84 -21.02 13.67
N GLY A 246 20.52 -21.61 12.67
CA GLY A 246 21.48 -20.94 11.80
C GLY A 246 20.90 -20.13 10.64
N ALA A 247 19.58 -20.17 10.38
CA ALA A 247 18.95 -19.47 9.28
C ALA A 247 18.95 -17.94 9.48
N THR A 248 19.30 -17.21 8.43
CA THR A 248 19.27 -15.75 8.38
C THR A 248 17.83 -15.23 8.51
N PRO A 249 17.63 -13.98 8.98
CA PRO A 249 16.31 -13.34 8.99
C PRO A 249 15.60 -13.38 7.62
N GLY A 250 16.36 -13.24 6.52
CA GLY A 250 15.84 -13.37 5.16
C GLY A 250 15.34 -14.79 4.82
N GLU A 251 16.03 -15.85 5.25
CA GLU A 251 15.58 -17.24 5.07
C GLU A 251 14.32 -17.54 5.88
N LYS A 252 14.23 -17.01 7.11
CA LYS A 252 13.03 -17.11 7.95
C LYS A 252 11.84 -16.35 7.35
N ALA A 253 12.07 -15.15 6.83
CA ALA A 253 11.06 -14.37 6.11
C ALA A 253 10.59 -15.07 4.83
N ALA A 254 11.49 -15.66 4.06
CA ALA A 254 11.14 -16.41 2.86
C ALA A 254 10.21 -17.61 3.18
N LEU A 255 10.43 -18.27 4.33
CA LEU A 255 9.58 -19.36 4.79
C LEU A 255 8.19 -18.86 5.20
N LEU A 256 8.08 -17.72 5.91
CA LEU A 256 6.79 -17.13 6.25
C LEU A 256 6.03 -16.69 4.98
N VAL A 257 6.71 -16.07 4.01
CA VAL A 257 6.11 -15.69 2.74
C VAL A 257 5.61 -16.93 1.99
N ALA A 258 6.42 -17.98 1.90
CA ALA A 258 6.01 -19.24 1.29
C ALA A 258 4.82 -19.88 2.02
N LEU A 259 4.75 -19.74 3.34
CA LEU A 259 3.67 -20.27 4.18
C LEU A 259 2.38 -19.44 4.09
N ALA A 260 2.48 -18.11 4.05
CA ALA A 260 1.34 -17.21 3.82
C ALA A 260 0.73 -17.48 2.43
N LEU A 261 1.58 -17.68 1.42
CA LEU A 261 1.16 -18.10 0.08
C LEU A 261 0.53 -19.51 0.07
N PHE A 262 1.01 -20.44 0.91
CA PHE A 262 0.47 -21.80 1.05
C PHE A 262 -0.94 -21.82 1.66
N VAL A 263 -1.17 -21.05 2.74
CA VAL A 263 -2.47 -20.95 3.41
C VAL A 263 -3.54 -20.36 2.49
N VAL A 264 -3.16 -19.47 1.57
CA VAL A 264 -4.07 -18.83 0.60
C VAL A 264 -4.20 -19.65 -0.71
N GLY A 265 -3.19 -20.39 -1.11
CA GLY A 265 -3.13 -21.09 -2.41
C GLY A 265 -3.73 -22.50 -2.47
N GLY A 266 -3.95 -23.18 -1.34
CA GLY A 266 -4.51 -24.53 -1.33
C GLY A 266 -3.65 -25.58 -2.06
N TYR A 267 -2.35 -25.34 -2.23
CA TYR A 267 -1.44 -26.27 -2.88
C TYR A 267 -0.88 -27.27 -1.87
N GLU A 268 -1.30 -28.54 -1.94
CA GLU A 268 -0.65 -29.63 -1.20
C GLU A 268 0.84 -29.71 -1.59
N LEU A 269 1.75 -29.58 -0.62
CA LEU A 269 3.12 -30.02 -0.81
C LEU A 269 3.10 -31.55 -0.87
N ALA A 270 3.35 -32.09 -2.07
CA ALA A 270 3.82 -33.45 -2.20
C ALA A 270 5.12 -33.57 -1.39
N THR A 271 5.03 -34.11 -0.18
CA THR A 271 6.17 -34.48 0.64
C THR A 271 6.98 -35.54 -0.11
N SER A 272 8.00 -35.09 -0.83
CA SER A 272 9.04 -35.94 -1.38
C SER A 272 10.37 -35.21 -1.27
N ILE A 273 10.85 -35.10 -0.03
CA ILE A 273 12.30 -35.10 0.20
C ILE A 273 12.61 -36.53 0.64
N SER A 274 13.04 -37.34 -0.33
CA SER A 274 13.58 -38.69 -0.08
C SER A 274 14.94 -38.58 0.62
N PRO A 275 15.34 -39.61 1.39
CA PRO A 275 16.21 -39.51 2.57
C PRO A 275 17.66 -39.10 2.30
#